data_AF-A0A495K818-F1
#
_entry.id   AF-A0A495K818-F1
#
_cell.length_a   1.000
_cell.length_b   1.000
_cell.length_c   1.000
_cell.angle_alpha   90.00
_cell.angle_beta   90.00
_cell.angle_gamma   90.00
#
_symmetry.space_group_name_H-M   'P 1'
#
loop_
_entity.id
_entity.type
_entity.pdbx_description
1 polymer ?
#
loop_
_entity_poly.entity_id
_entity_poly.type
_entity_poly.pdbx_seq_one_letter_code
_entity_poly.pdbx_strand_id
1 'polypeptide(L)'
;MARVPAEQRRLDFIEAAVRVIAEQGIAGATTRKIAEAADAPLATLHYCFHTKEQLFFAVFEHMSSDILAGQSEAFGGRGDLAVTAARIVRTTMEWSTHHPNYSRVQFDLLLWGLRRGSEDDKWAERVYEVFTNPYVDILRDSVGPNDDPGLVEPLARVVLSVIDGLTLQWVSNPDNGRLQGDVELACAMISTYVSASRGAAQSVAAQVRATASWSSLAECPWLTGEGPAAMIVLIIWSSHLINLESCPFPWSNPMRPVRVVIYGAGTMGLLATRLLTEKGVQIVGAIARSAAKRGVDLGTLSGLDPLGVKIDTNAERVLTSVRPDVVMLATQSFIPEIYDQMAMCIEAGANVLTISEETFFPWNTSPTLTAQLDRLAKARGVTVTGGGHQDSFWIHQVAALMGASHRIDSVKGYATWNADEYGADVITTKHVGETLEAFENGTADADAPPTYGRNVLGALAQASSLTPVSWEATVRPVVVDHDRPSQSLGSMLAAGTVIGYSDVDTMRTAEGPVFTFEMAGYVYGPDESDKNVWDIYGEPDLHLENGVVPSYTTTCTQWVNRVPDVINAAPGVVTIDQMPPLSYRALPLQRYVHDGMLT
;
A
#
# COMPACT_ATOMS: atom_id res chain seq x y z
N MET A 1 62.26 1.73 22.77
CA MET A 1 60.82 2.01 22.96
C MET A 1 60.18 0.80 23.60
N ALA A 2 59.38 0.98 24.65
CA ALA A 2 58.63 -0.12 25.26
C ALA A 2 57.73 -0.76 24.19
N ARG A 3 57.68 -2.10 24.16
CA ARG A 3 56.87 -2.86 23.21
C ARG A 3 55.40 -2.60 23.53
N VAL A 4 54.72 -1.78 22.72
CA VAL A 4 53.28 -1.57 22.89
C VAL A 4 52.55 -2.90 22.64
N PRO A 5 51.65 -3.34 23.53
CA PRO A 5 50.87 -4.56 23.33
C PRO A 5 50.08 -4.54 22.01
N ALA A 6 49.91 -5.71 21.39
CA ALA A 6 49.21 -5.81 20.10
C ALA A 6 47.76 -5.33 20.18
N GLU A 7 47.10 -5.54 21.32
CA GLU A 7 45.73 -5.07 21.59
C GLU A 7 45.64 -3.54 21.65
N GLN A 8 46.57 -2.89 22.37
CA GLN A 8 46.65 -1.43 22.39
C GLN A 8 46.88 -0.87 20.98
N ARG A 9 47.78 -1.48 20.19
CA ARG A 9 47.98 -1.07 18.80
C ARG A 9 46.74 -1.23 17.93
N ARG A 10 45.92 -2.27 18.14
CA ARG A 10 44.64 -2.41 17.43
C ARG A 10 43.72 -1.24 17.75
N LEU A 11 43.63 -0.85 19.02
CA LEU A 11 42.82 0.29 19.47
C LEU A 11 43.30 1.61 18.84
N ASP A 12 44.62 1.84 18.82
CA ASP A 12 45.20 3.05 18.24
C ASP A 12 44.88 3.18 16.74
N PHE A 13 44.82 2.06 16.00
CA PHE A 13 44.39 2.05 14.60
C PHE A 13 42.88 2.27 14.43
N ILE A 14 42.05 1.77 15.34
CA ILE A 14 40.59 2.00 15.32
C ILE A 14 40.31 3.50 15.53
N GLU A 15 40.90 4.12 16.54
CA GLU A 15 40.75 5.55 16.80
C GLU A 15 41.29 6.40 15.64
N ALA A 16 42.45 6.03 15.08
CA ALA A 16 43.00 6.71 13.92
C ALA A 16 42.10 6.57 12.69
N ALA A 17 41.48 5.42 12.47
CA ALA A 17 40.51 5.22 11.40
C ALA A 17 39.30 6.14 11.58
N VAL A 18 38.74 6.22 12.77
CA VAL A 18 37.62 7.12 13.10
C VAL A 18 37.99 8.57 12.84
N ARG A 19 39.14 9.05 13.31
CA ARG A 19 39.62 10.43 13.06
C ARG A 19 39.75 10.71 11.56
N VAL A 20 40.44 9.84 10.83
CA VAL A 20 40.69 10.04 9.40
C VAL A 20 39.39 10.01 8.59
N ILE A 21 38.45 9.12 8.90
CA ILE A 21 37.15 9.07 8.21
C ILE A 21 36.33 10.33 8.53
N ALA A 22 36.28 10.74 9.81
CA ALA A 22 35.53 11.93 10.21
C ALA A 22 36.04 13.21 9.53
N GLU A 23 37.35 13.32 9.27
CA GLU A 23 37.98 14.48 8.65
C GLU A 23 37.99 14.44 7.11
N GLN A 24 38.21 13.26 6.52
CA GLN A 24 38.53 13.12 5.09
C GLN A 24 37.57 12.19 4.33
N GLY A 25 36.54 11.68 5.00
CA GLY A 25 35.63 10.67 4.49
C GLY A 25 36.28 9.31 4.23
N ILE A 26 35.46 8.32 3.92
CA ILE A 26 35.90 6.91 3.76
C ILE A 26 36.85 6.72 2.57
N ALA A 27 36.63 7.48 1.49
CA ALA A 27 37.51 7.49 0.32
C ALA A 27 38.92 8.00 0.68
N GLY A 28 39.00 8.98 1.59
CA GLY A 28 40.27 9.53 2.10
C GLY A 28 41.00 8.60 3.07
N ALA A 29 40.31 7.66 3.71
CA ALA A 29 40.84 6.77 4.74
C ALA A 29 41.68 5.59 4.19
N THR A 30 42.82 5.87 3.55
CA THR A 30 43.75 4.82 3.11
C THR A 30 44.49 4.19 4.28
N THR A 31 44.88 2.90 4.18
CA THR A 31 45.64 2.21 5.25
C THR A 31 46.93 2.94 5.62
N ARG A 32 47.59 3.58 4.65
CA ARG A 32 48.77 4.43 4.89
C ARG A 32 48.44 5.64 5.77
N LYS A 33 47.38 6.38 5.44
CA LYS A 33 46.94 7.55 6.23
C LYS A 33 46.47 7.16 7.63
N ILE A 34 45.81 6.02 7.77
CA ILE A 34 45.41 5.50 9.09
C ILE A 34 46.64 5.13 9.92
N ALA A 35 47.62 4.45 9.33
CA ALA A 35 48.85 4.10 10.04
C ALA A 35 49.66 5.35 10.46
N GLU A 36 49.73 6.35 9.59
CA GLU A 36 50.34 7.66 9.89
C GLU A 36 49.60 8.38 11.03
N ALA A 37 48.26 8.41 11.00
CA ALA A 37 47.44 9.01 12.05
C ALA A 37 47.47 8.24 13.40
N ALA A 38 47.93 6.99 13.39
CA ALA A 38 48.16 6.17 14.59
C ALA A 38 49.61 6.23 15.10
N ASP A 39 50.48 7.02 14.44
CA ASP A 39 51.93 7.08 14.70
C ASP A 39 52.57 5.69 14.74
N ALA A 40 52.22 4.84 13.76
CA ALA A 40 52.65 3.45 13.71
C ALA A 40 53.05 2.99 12.30
N PRO A 41 54.00 2.04 12.15
CA PRO A 41 54.38 1.52 10.84
C PRO A 41 53.20 0.83 10.14
N LEU A 42 53.08 1.02 8.82
CA LEU A 42 52.04 0.37 8.00
C LEU A 42 52.06 -1.17 8.11
N ALA A 43 53.25 -1.75 8.29
CA ALA A 43 53.39 -3.20 8.50
C ALA A 43 52.67 -3.67 9.78
N THR A 44 52.65 -2.85 10.83
CA THR A 44 51.93 -3.15 12.08
C THR A 44 50.43 -3.11 11.87
N LEU A 45 49.90 -2.21 11.03
CA LEU A 45 48.48 -2.20 10.68
C LEU A 45 48.08 -3.49 9.98
N HIS A 46 48.85 -3.93 8.97
CA HIS A 46 48.58 -5.20 8.27
C HIS A 46 48.77 -6.45 9.13
N TYR A 47 49.59 -6.35 10.18
CA TYR A 47 49.68 -7.38 11.21
C TYR A 47 48.43 -7.41 12.10
N CYS A 48 47.89 -6.24 12.45
CA CYS A 48 46.68 -6.12 13.26
C CYS A 48 45.40 -6.47 12.48
N PHE A 49 45.29 -6.06 11.21
CA PHE A 49 44.09 -6.23 10.39
C PHE A 49 44.48 -6.72 8.99
N HIS A 50 43.94 -7.87 8.59
CA HIS A 50 44.25 -8.46 7.28
C HIS A 50 43.59 -7.69 6.14
N THR A 51 42.44 -7.06 6.40
CA THR A 51 41.71 -6.26 5.42
C THR A 51 41.22 -4.95 6.01
N LYS A 52 40.91 -3.98 5.14
CA LYS A 52 40.36 -2.69 5.55
C LYS A 52 38.94 -2.83 6.12
N GLU A 53 38.20 -3.82 5.63
CA GLU A 53 36.89 -4.24 6.13
C GLU A 53 36.99 -4.72 7.58
N GLN A 54 37.99 -5.54 7.92
CA GLN A 54 38.17 -6.00 9.30
C GLN A 54 38.45 -4.84 10.26
N LEU A 55 39.25 -3.85 9.83
CA LEU A 55 39.48 -2.64 10.61
C LEU A 55 38.18 -1.83 10.79
N PHE A 56 37.39 -1.68 9.73
CA PHE A 56 36.13 -0.95 9.79
C PHE A 56 35.06 -1.65 10.63
N PHE A 57 35.00 -2.98 10.57
CA PHE A 57 34.11 -3.76 11.44
C PHE A 57 34.50 -3.59 12.91
N ALA A 58 35.81 -3.58 13.20
CA ALA A 58 36.33 -3.39 14.55
C ALA A 58 35.99 -2.01 15.14
N VAL A 59 35.69 -0.99 14.30
CA VAL A 59 35.15 0.29 14.78
C VAL A 59 33.79 0.08 15.46
N PHE A 60 32.90 -0.70 14.84
CA PHE A 60 31.58 -1.00 15.42
C PHE A 60 31.68 -1.90 16.65
N GLU A 61 32.56 -2.91 16.63
CA GLU A 61 32.81 -3.77 17.81
C GLU A 61 33.29 -2.95 19.00
N HIS A 62 34.25 -2.04 18.76
CA HIS A 62 34.76 -1.16 19.81
C HIS A 62 33.70 -0.17 20.30
N MET A 63 32.95 0.46 19.39
CA MET A 63 31.84 1.36 19.74
C MET A 63 30.79 0.66 20.62
N SER A 64 30.32 -0.53 20.21
CA SER A 64 29.35 -1.31 20.99
C SER A 64 29.92 -1.68 22.37
N SER A 65 31.16 -2.16 22.41
CA SER A 65 31.83 -2.50 23.68
C SER A 65 31.96 -1.30 24.63
N ASP A 66 32.27 -0.11 24.11
CA ASP A 66 32.47 1.10 24.93
C ASP A 66 31.13 1.64 25.47
N ILE A 67 30.08 1.63 24.64
CA ILE A 67 28.71 1.95 25.07
C ILE A 67 28.28 1.00 26.19
N LEU A 68 28.50 -0.31 26.03
CA LEU A 68 28.12 -1.32 27.03
C LEU A 68 28.93 -1.21 28.33
N ALA A 69 30.21 -0.83 28.26
CA ALA A 69 31.02 -0.57 29.44
C ALA A 69 30.44 0.58 30.28
N GLY A 70 30.03 1.67 29.63
CA GLY A 70 29.33 2.79 30.30
C GLY A 70 27.98 2.39 30.89
N GLN A 71 27.30 1.40 30.31
CA GLN A 71 26.08 0.84 30.89
C GLN A 71 26.38 -0.01 32.13
N SER A 72 27.46 -0.81 32.13
CA SER A 72 27.87 -1.72 33.20
C SER A 72 28.01 -1.03 34.57
N GLU A 73 28.57 0.18 34.58
CA GLU A 73 28.77 1.00 35.78
C GLU A 73 27.44 1.55 36.37
N ALA A 74 26.37 1.59 35.57
CA ALA A 74 25.05 2.10 35.96
C ALA A 74 24.04 1.00 36.36
N PHE A 75 24.42 -0.30 36.36
CA PHE A 75 23.51 -1.41 36.70
C PHE A 75 23.25 -1.53 38.21
N GLY A 76 22.28 -0.76 38.68
CA GLY A 76 21.74 -0.83 40.04
C GLY A 76 20.22 -0.88 40.07
N GLY A 77 19.59 -1.85 39.40
CA GLY A 77 18.13 -2.03 39.48
C GLY A 77 17.63 -3.13 38.56
N ARG A 78 17.50 -4.36 39.08
CA ARG A 78 16.94 -5.50 38.35
C ARG A 78 15.40 -5.46 38.39
N GLY A 79 14.76 -5.84 37.29
CA GLY A 79 13.35 -6.25 37.27
C GLY A 79 12.35 -5.29 36.61
N ASP A 80 12.79 -4.39 35.73
CA ASP A 80 11.88 -3.57 34.94
C ASP A 80 12.41 -3.39 33.49
N LEU A 81 11.71 -4.03 32.54
CA LEU A 81 12.03 -3.98 31.11
C LEU A 81 11.92 -2.57 30.52
N ALA A 82 10.91 -1.80 30.95
CA ALA A 82 10.65 -0.44 30.47
C ALA A 82 11.78 0.52 30.87
N VAL A 83 12.17 0.45 32.14
CA VAL A 83 13.26 1.26 32.70
C VAL A 83 14.58 0.91 32.02
N THR A 84 14.81 -0.38 31.75
CA THR A 84 16.03 -0.83 31.08
C THR A 84 16.10 -0.37 29.64
N ALA A 85 15.01 -0.46 28.87
CA ALA A 85 14.97 0.04 27.50
C ALA A 85 15.20 1.56 27.43
N ALA A 86 14.55 2.34 28.31
CA ALA A 86 14.77 3.78 28.39
C ALA A 86 16.22 4.12 28.81
N ARG A 87 16.83 3.33 29.70
CA ARG A 87 18.24 3.49 30.10
C ARG A 87 19.20 3.26 28.92
N ILE A 88 18.95 2.25 28.09
CA ILE A 88 19.76 2.00 26.88
C ILE A 88 19.72 3.24 25.98
N VAL A 89 18.54 3.80 25.70
CA VAL A 89 18.42 5.03 24.89
C VAL A 89 19.22 6.19 25.50
N ARG A 90 19.03 6.49 26.80
CA ARG A 90 19.73 7.60 27.45
C ARG A 90 21.24 7.45 27.42
N THR A 91 21.75 6.30 27.84
CA THR A 91 23.19 6.04 27.95
C THR A 91 23.87 6.03 26.58
N THR A 92 23.24 5.44 25.56
CA THR A 92 23.79 5.45 24.21
C THR A 92 23.77 6.85 23.59
N MET A 93 22.72 7.64 23.83
CA MET A 93 22.67 9.02 23.35
C MET A 93 23.66 9.93 24.09
N GLU A 94 23.83 9.75 25.39
CA GLU A 94 24.88 10.45 26.16
C GLU A 94 26.26 10.11 25.62
N TRP A 95 26.56 8.82 25.40
CA TRP A 95 27.82 8.39 24.79
C TRP A 95 28.04 9.03 23.42
N SER A 96 27.00 9.07 22.57
CA SER A 96 27.05 9.66 21.23
C SER A 96 27.42 11.14 21.27
N THR A 97 26.87 11.89 22.22
CA THR A 97 27.20 13.32 22.37
C THR A 97 28.65 13.57 22.82
N HIS A 98 29.25 12.62 23.56
CA HIS A 98 30.66 12.67 23.96
C HIS A 98 31.61 12.18 22.86
N HIS A 99 31.10 11.40 21.89
CA HIS A 99 31.89 10.79 20.81
C HIS A 99 31.37 11.16 19.41
N PRO A 100 31.27 12.45 19.05
CA PRO A 100 30.65 12.91 17.79
C PRO A 100 31.30 12.32 16.53
N ASN A 101 32.60 12.04 16.57
CA ASN A 101 33.31 11.44 15.43
C ASN A 101 32.85 9.99 15.20
N TYR A 102 32.64 9.20 16.25
CA TYR A 102 32.07 7.85 16.12
C TYR A 102 30.64 7.92 15.58
N SER A 103 29.81 8.81 16.14
CA SER A 103 28.42 9.01 15.70
C SER A 103 28.29 9.43 14.24
N ARG A 104 29.28 10.13 13.68
CA ARG A 104 29.35 10.44 12.24
C ARG A 104 29.81 9.24 11.42
N VAL A 105 30.93 8.65 11.84
CA VAL A 105 31.62 7.57 11.11
C VAL A 105 30.76 6.32 11.00
N GLN A 106 29.90 6.02 11.98
CA GLN A 106 29.02 4.85 11.95
C GLN A 106 28.11 4.84 10.71
N PHE A 107 27.52 5.98 10.34
CA PHE A 107 26.60 6.07 9.20
C PHE A 107 27.36 6.03 7.88
N ASP A 108 28.51 6.69 7.83
CA ASP A 108 29.44 6.65 6.71
C ASP A 108 29.82 5.20 6.40
N LEU A 109 30.34 4.46 7.39
CA LEU A 109 30.76 3.07 7.23
C LEU A 109 29.61 2.13 6.90
N LEU A 110 28.43 2.33 7.50
CA LEU A 110 27.23 1.55 7.20
C LEU A 110 26.81 1.74 5.74
N LEU A 111 26.66 2.99 5.28
CA LEU A 111 26.27 3.31 3.91
C LEU A 111 27.33 2.90 2.88
N TRP A 112 28.60 2.93 3.25
CA TRP A 112 29.69 2.41 2.42
C TRP A 112 29.60 0.90 2.27
N GLY A 113 29.33 0.18 3.37
CA GLY A 113 29.12 -1.26 3.34
C GLY A 113 27.91 -1.65 2.48
N LEU A 114 26.77 -0.97 2.66
CA LEU A 114 25.55 -1.18 1.88
C LEU A 114 25.74 -0.95 0.38
N ARG A 115 26.53 0.06 -0.01
CA ARG A 115 26.80 0.36 -1.42
C ARG A 115 27.75 -0.63 -2.10
N ARG A 116 28.46 -1.45 -1.33
CA ARG A 116 29.48 -2.37 -1.83
C ARG A 116 28.98 -3.81 -1.97
N GLY A 117 27.96 -4.19 -1.21
CA GLY A 117 27.50 -5.58 -1.12
C GLY A 117 26.81 -6.07 -2.40
N SER A 118 27.19 -7.27 -2.85
CA SER A 118 26.29 -8.16 -3.60
C SER A 118 25.24 -8.74 -2.67
N GLU A 119 24.13 -9.31 -3.18
CA GLU A 119 23.07 -9.94 -2.36
C GLU A 119 23.61 -10.98 -1.34
N ASP A 120 24.79 -11.56 -1.58
CA ASP A 120 25.46 -12.53 -0.69
C ASP A 120 26.32 -11.92 0.45
N ASP A 121 26.66 -10.63 0.45
CA ASP A 121 27.50 -10.00 1.49
C ASP A 121 26.64 -9.43 2.63
N LYS A 122 26.44 -10.23 3.69
CA LYS A 122 25.71 -9.89 4.93
C LYS A 122 26.43 -8.88 5.82
N TRP A 123 27.15 -7.92 5.25
CA TRP A 123 27.90 -6.91 6.01
C TRP A 123 27.00 -6.07 6.92
N ALA A 124 25.93 -5.49 6.39
CA ALA A 124 25.03 -4.62 7.14
C ALA A 124 24.31 -5.39 8.26
N GLU A 125 23.87 -6.63 8.00
CA GLU A 125 23.28 -7.53 8.99
C GLU A 125 24.24 -7.74 10.17
N ARG A 126 25.50 -8.11 9.89
CA ARG A 126 26.53 -8.29 10.94
C ARG A 126 26.82 -7.03 11.73
N VAL A 127 26.84 -5.86 11.09
CA VAL A 127 27.04 -4.58 11.79
C VAL A 127 25.88 -4.29 12.75
N TYR A 128 24.63 -4.52 12.34
CA TYR A 128 23.47 -4.32 13.20
C TYR A 128 23.40 -5.35 14.34
N GLU A 129 23.85 -6.59 14.12
CA GLU A 129 23.94 -7.63 15.16
C GLU A 129 24.89 -7.26 16.30
N VAL A 130 25.98 -6.51 16.02
CA VAL A 130 26.94 -6.03 17.03
C VAL A 130 26.28 -5.14 18.10
N PHE A 131 25.18 -4.46 17.76
CA PHE A 131 24.41 -3.64 18.70
C PHE A 131 23.15 -4.35 19.21
N THR A 132 22.44 -5.03 18.30
CA THR A 132 21.15 -5.65 18.63
C THR A 132 21.31 -6.81 19.61
N ASN A 133 22.32 -7.67 19.45
CA ASN A 133 22.50 -8.85 20.31
C ASN A 133 22.76 -8.46 21.77
N PRO A 134 23.70 -7.54 22.08
CA PRO A 134 23.88 -7.07 23.45
C PRO A 134 22.65 -6.42 24.06
N TYR A 135 21.90 -5.61 23.30
CA TYR A 135 20.66 -5.00 23.79
C TYR A 135 19.59 -6.05 24.09
N VAL A 136 19.46 -7.08 23.25
CA VAL A 136 18.59 -8.22 23.51
C VAL A 136 18.96 -8.91 24.82
N ASP A 137 20.25 -9.18 25.05
CA ASP A 137 20.70 -9.85 26.28
C ASP A 137 20.43 -9.00 27.53
N ILE A 138 20.74 -7.70 27.47
CA ILE A 138 20.46 -6.75 28.57
C ILE A 138 18.95 -6.68 28.86
N LEU A 139 18.12 -6.60 27.83
CA LEU A 139 16.67 -6.53 27.98
C LEU A 139 16.11 -7.84 28.53
N ARG A 140 16.60 -8.98 28.04
CA ARG A 140 16.22 -10.32 28.51
C ARG A 140 16.50 -10.50 30.00
N ASP A 141 17.64 -10.04 30.48
CA ASP A 141 18.02 -10.08 31.90
C ASP A 141 17.19 -9.12 32.77
N SER A 142 16.49 -8.17 32.16
CA SER A 142 15.68 -7.16 32.83
C SER A 142 14.19 -7.46 32.90
N VAL A 143 13.73 -8.53 32.23
CA VAL A 143 12.31 -8.93 32.19
C VAL A 143 11.79 -9.13 33.62
N GLY A 144 10.89 -8.26 34.05
CA GLY A 144 10.22 -8.35 35.33
C GLY A 144 9.09 -9.39 35.32
N PRO A 145 8.52 -9.73 36.49
CA PRO A 145 7.48 -10.75 36.63
C PRO A 145 6.16 -10.43 35.91
N ASN A 146 5.96 -9.17 35.50
CA ASN A 146 4.78 -8.72 34.78
C ASN A 146 5.09 -8.30 33.33
N ASP A 147 6.36 -8.37 32.92
CA ASP A 147 6.77 -8.06 31.56
C ASP A 147 6.51 -9.25 30.64
N ASP A 148 6.20 -8.97 29.37
CA ASP A 148 6.10 -9.99 28.33
C ASP A 148 7.51 -10.29 27.76
N PRO A 149 8.07 -11.50 27.96
CA PRO A 149 9.37 -11.86 27.39
C PRO A 149 9.41 -11.77 25.86
N GLY A 150 8.26 -11.92 25.18
CA GLY A 150 8.16 -11.80 23.72
C GLY A 150 8.42 -10.39 23.18
N LEU A 151 8.47 -9.39 24.05
CA LEU A 151 8.81 -8.01 23.67
C LEU A 151 10.31 -7.76 23.58
N VAL A 152 11.17 -8.64 24.08
CA VAL A 152 12.62 -8.39 24.17
C VAL A 152 13.24 -8.12 22.79
N GLU A 153 13.09 -9.04 21.83
CA GLU A 153 13.71 -8.88 20.50
C GLU A 153 13.09 -7.73 19.67
N PRO A 154 11.77 -7.52 19.64
CA PRO A 154 11.18 -6.33 19.01
C PRO A 154 11.64 -5.03 19.67
N LEU A 155 11.69 -4.98 21.00
CA LEU A 155 12.06 -3.77 21.75
C LEU A 155 13.52 -3.39 21.53
N ALA A 156 14.44 -4.37 21.50
CA ALA A 156 15.85 -4.12 21.19
C ALA A 156 16.03 -3.45 19.82
N ARG A 157 15.29 -3.92 18.80
CA ARG A 157 15.32 -3.34 17.45
C ARG A 157 14.73 -1.94 17.41
N VAL A 158 13.59 -1.71 18.08
CA VAL A 158 12.97 -0.38 18.16
C VAL A 158 13.86 0.62 18.90
N VAL A 159 14.46 0.22 20.03
CA VAL A 159 15.42 1.04 20.78
C VAL A 159 16.59 1.45 19.89
N LEU A 160 17.15 0.52 19.12
CA LEU A 160 18.23 0.83 18.18
C LEU A 160 17.78 1.80 17.07
N SER A 161 16.59 1.61 16.49
CA SER A 161 16.03 2.55 15.49
C SER A 161 15.82 3.96 16.05
N VAL A 162 15.38 4.07 17.30
CA VAL A 162 15.23 5.36 18.00
C VAL A 162 16.60 6.02 18.18
N ILE A 163 17.61 5.27 18.63
CA ILE A 163 18.98 5.76 18.79
C ILE A 163 19.54 6.24 17.45
N ASP A 164 19.39 5.46 16.37
CA ASP A 164 19.85 5.82 15.03
C ASP A 164 19.19 7.14 14.57
N GLY A 165 17.87 7.24 14.71
CA GLY A 165 17.10 8.41 14.33
C GLY A 165 17.48 9.68 15.12
N LEU A 166 17.68 9.55 16.44
CA LEU A 166 18.11 10.66 17.30
C LEU A 166 19.55 11.09 16.98
N THR A 167 20.45 10.11 16.80
CA THR A 167 21.87 10.36 16.48
C THR A 167 22.00 11.06 15.13
N LEU A 168 21.29 10.59 14.10
CA LEU A 168 21.35 11.19 12.76
C LEU A 168 20.84 12.64 12.77
N GLN A 169 19.74 12.91 13.47
CA GLN A 169 19.19 14.27 13.60
C GLN A 169 20.13 15.20 14.37
N TRP A 170 20.76 14.71 15.43
CA TRP A 170 21.72 15.49 16.21
C TRP A 170 23.01 15.76 15.43
N VAL A 171 23.59 14.76 14.75
CA VAL A 171 24.77 14.93 13.90
C VAL A 171 24.52 15.94 12.79
N SER A 172 23.29 15.99 12.26
CA SER A 172 22.87 16.92 11.21
C SER A 172 22.66 18.35 11.70
N ASN A 173 22.17 18.52 12.93
CA ASN A 173 21.95 19.82 13.56
C ASN A 173 22.20 19.74 15.09
N PRO A 174 23.46 19.91 15.54
CA PRO A 174 23.84 19.68 16.92
C PRO A 174 23.23 20.68 17.89
N ASP A 175 22.22 20.23 18.63
CA ASP A 175 21.58 20.96 19.73
C ASP A 175 21.31 19.98 20.88
N ASN A 176 22.11 20.08 21.94
CA ASN A 176 22.02 19.18 23.09
C ASN A 176 20.76 19.43 23.94
N GLY A 177 20.22 20.65 23.95
CA GLY A 177 19.00 20.97 24.68
C GLY A 177 17.77 20.35 24.01
N ARG A 178 17.70 20.48 22.68
CA ARG A 178 16.67 19.81 21.87
C ARG A 178 16.81 18.29 21.96
N LEU A 179 18.02 17.77 21.79
CA LEU A 179 18.27 16.33 21.87
C LEU A 179 17.83 15.75 23.22
N GLN A 180 18.11 16.42 24.34
CA GLN A 180 17.67 15.96 25.65
C GLN A 180 16.14 15.85 25.75
N GLY A 181 15.41 16.83 25.20
CA GLY A 181 13.95 16.77 25.11
C GLY A 181 13.45 15.60 24.27
N ASP A 182 14.06 15.39 23.10
CA ASP A 182 13.71 14.30 22.18
C ASP A 182 14.01 12.91 22.79
N VAL A 183 15.12 12.77 23.52
CA VAL A 183 15.49 11.56 24.26
C VAL A 183 14.46 11.24 25.35
N GLU A 184 14.07 12.22 26.15
CA GLU A 184 13.07 11.99 27.21
C GLU A 184 11.69 11.69 26.65
N LEU A 185 11.29 12.32 25.54
CA LEU A 185 10.07 11.98 24.83
C LEU A 185 10.10 10.53 24.33
N ALA A 186 11.18 10.12 23.67
CA ALA A 186 11.33 8.75 23.19
C ALA A 186 11.32 7.73 24.34
N CYS A 187 12.01 8.03 25.45
CA CYS A 187 12.01 7.20 26.65
C CYS A 187 10.61 7.08 27.28
N ALA A 188 9.85 8.18 27.31
CA ALA A 188 8.46 8.17 27.79
C ALA A 188 7.59 7.30 26.90
N MET A 189 7.68 7.43 25.57
CA MET A 189 6.94 6.59 24.61
C MET A 189 7.24 5.10 24.81
N ILE A 190 8.52 4.73 24.92
CA ILE A 190 8.96 3.36 25.18
C ILE A 190 8.41 2.86 26.52
N SER A 191 8.54 3.66 27.57
CA SER A 191 8.11 3.28 28.92
C SER A 191 6.59 3.09 29.00
N THR A 192 5.82 3.99 28.37
CA THR A 192 4.37 3.89 28.27
C THR A 192 3.95 2.64 27.51
N TYR A 193 4.61 2.33 26.39
CA TYR A 193 4.30 1.13 25.62
C TYR A 193 4.55 -0.16 26.42
N VAL A 194 5.73 -0.30 27.04
CA VAL A 194 6.06 -1.48 27.86
C VAL A 194 5.17 -1.56 29.09
N SER A 195 4.79 -0.43 29.70
CA SER A 195 3.85 -0.44 30.83
C SER A 195 2.44 -0.88 30.41
N ALA A 196 1.98 -0.46 29.23
CA ALA A 196 0.68 -0.84 28.69
C ALA A 196 0.61 -2.36 28.39
N SER A 197 1.71 -2.96 27.93
CA SER A 197 1.76 -4.40 27.68
C SER A 197 1.67 -5.25 28.96
N ARG A 198 2.20 -4.77 30.09
CA ARG A 198 2.00 -5.41 31.42
C ARG A 198 0.53 -5.56 31.78
N GLY A 199 -0.26 -4.51 31.53
CA GLY A 199 -1.70 -4.49 31.83
C GLY A 199 -2.48 -5.53 31.03
N ALA A 200 -2.13 -5.72 29.76
CA ALA A 200 -2.70 -6.76 28.91
C ALA A 200 -2.32 -8.17 29.40
N ALA A 201 -1.06 -8.42 29.76
CA ALA A 201 -0.60 -9.70 30.29
C ALA A 201 -1.29 -10.09 31.61
N GLN A 202 -1.49 -9.12 32.52
CA GLN A 202 -2.20 -9.33 33.78
C GLN A 202 -3.71 -9.58 33.57
N SER A 203 -4.35 -8.88 32.62
CA SER A 203 -5.76 -9.12 32.26
C SER A 203 -5.98 -10.53 31.73
N VAL A 204 -5.08 -11.01 30.86
CA VAL A 204 -5.13 -12.38 30.33
C VAL A 204 -4.89 -13.40 31.44
N ALA A 205 -3.90 -13.19 32.31
CA ALA A 205 -3.64 -14.07 33.45
C ALA A 205 -4.80 -14.10 34.47
N ALA A 206 -5.51 -12.98 34.64
CA ALA A 206 -6.72 -12.89 35.47
C ALA A 206 -7.92 -13.59 34.81
N GLN A 207 -8.10 -13.45 33.49
CA GLN A 207 -9.13 -14.15 32.73
C GLN A 207 -8.90 -15.67 32.71
N VAL A 208 -7.66 -16.12 32.56
CA VAL A 208 -7.29 -17.55 32.64
C VAL A 208 -7.54 -18.13 34.04
N ARG A 209 -7.28 -17.36 35.11
CA ARG A 209 -7.64 -17.79 36.49
C ARG A 209 -9.15 -17.80 36.72
N ALA A 210 -9.89 -16.86 36.13
CA ALA A 210 -11.34 -16.79 36.22
C ALA A 210 -12.02 -17.92 35.41
N THR A 211 -11.42 -18.38 34.31
CA THR A 211 -11.91 -19.54 33.54
C THR A 211 -11.43 -20.88 34.10
N ALA A 212 -10.40 -20.90 34.94
CA ALA A 212 -9.92 -22.12 35.63
C ALA A 212 -10.78 -22.55 36.83
N SER A 213 -11.83 -21.80 37.21
CA SER A 213 -12.71 -22.16 38.35
C SER A 213 -13.91 -23.04 37.97
N TRP A 214 -13.82 -23.88 36.92
CA TRP A 214 -14.86 -24.84 36.58
C TRP A 214 -14.50 -26.22 37.15
N SER A 215 -15.14 -26.56 38.26
CA SER A 215 -15.10 -27.86 38.94
C SER A 215 -15.86 -28.97 38.19
N SER A 216 -15.65 -29.11 36.88
CA SER A 216 -16.33 -30.13 36.07
C SER A 216 -15.41 -30.98 35.16
N LEU A 217 -14.09 -30.89 35.30
CA LEU A 217 -13.16 -31.79 34.60
C LEU A 217 -12.92 -33.14 35.30
N ALA A 218 -13.73 -33.50 36.30
CA ALA A 218 -13.63 -34.78 36.99
C ALA A 218 -14.34 -35.95 36.28
N GLU A 219 -15.02 -35.74 35.15
CA GLU A 219 -15.84 -36.77 34.48
C GLU A 219 -15.54 -36.92 32.96
N CYS A 220 -14.29 -36.74 32.53
CA CYS A 220 -13.87 -37.09 31.16
C CYS A 220 -13.23 -38.50 31.12
N PRO A 221 -13.85 -39.52 30.46
CA PRO A 221 -13.38 -40.91 30.49
C PRO A 221 -12.06 -41.21 29.74
N TRP A 222 -11.33 -40.21 29.25
CA TRP A 222 -10.12 -40.37 28.42
C TRP A 222 -8.82 -39.89 29.11
N LEU A 223 -8.86 -39.55 30.41
CA LEU A 223 -7.71 -39.03 31.17
C LEU A 223 -7.17 -39.97 32.25
N THR A 224 -7.31 -41.29 32.11
CA THR A 224 -6.78 -42.27 33.09
C THR A 224 -5.52 -43.03 32.64
N GLY A 225 -4.80 -42.55 31.63
CA GLY A 225 -3.53 -43.15 31.18
C GLY A 225 -2.32 -42.29 31.53
N GLU A 226 -1.54 -42.70 32.53
CA GLU A 226 -0.21 -42.12 32.80
C GLU A 226 0.74 -42.45 31.64
N GLY A 227 1.05 -41.44 30.81
CA GLY A 227 2.02 -41.55 29.72
C GLY A 227 2.17 -40.25 28.92
N PRO A 228 3.30 -40.04 28.23
CA PRO A 228 3.67 -38.76 27.58
C PRO A 228 2.73 -38.30 26.46
N ALA A 229 1.72 -39.10 26.08
CA ALA A 229 0.68 -38.74 25.12
C ALA A 229 -0.34 -37.71 25.65
N ALA A 230 -0.56 -37.63 26.98
CA ALA A 230 -1.47 -36.64 27.56
C ALA A 230 -0.92 -35.20 27.44
N MET A 231 0.40 -35.04 27.41
CA MET A 231 1.08 -33.75 27.23
C MET A 231 0.95 -33.24 25.79
N ILE A 232 0.94 -34.15 24.81
CA ILE A 232 0.75 -33.82 23.39
C ILE A 232 -0.69 -33.40 23.09
N VAL A 233 -1.70 -33.99 23.75
CA VAL A 233 -3.09 -33.55 23.59
C VAL A 233 -3.33 -32.17 24.24
N LEU A 234 -2.65 -31.85 25.35
CA LEU A 234 -2.64 -30.49 25.92
C LEU A 234 -1.89 -29.48 25.03
N ILE A 235 -0.83 -29.89 24.35
CA ILE A 235 -0.11 -29.05 23.37
C ILE A 235 -0.92 -28.86 22.09
N ILE A 236 -1.65 -29.88 21.61
CA ILE A 236 -2.49 -29.81 20.41
C ILE A 236 -3.79 -29.02 20.67
N TRP A 237 -4.36 -29.13 21.88
CA TRP A 237 -5.54 -28.34 22.25
C TRP A 237 -5.19 -26.88 22.57
N SER A 238 -3.99 -26.61 23.11
CA SER A 238 -3.48 -25.23 23.22
C SER A 238 -3.06 -24.65 21.87
N SER A 239 -2.57 -25.44 20.91
CA SER A 239 -2.25 -24.95 19.56
C SER A 239 -3.46 -24.80 18.63
N HIS A 240 -4.61 -25.42 18.94
CA HIS A 240 -5.90 -25.06 18.31
C HIS A 240 -6.62 -23.90 19.01
N LEU A 241 -6.13 -23.43 20.16
CA LEU A 241 -6.54 -22.17 20.79
C LEU A 241 -5.54 -21.03 20.53
N ILE A 242 -4.33 -21.31 20.04
CA ILE A 242 -3.44 -20.33 19.40
C ILE A 242 -3.96 -20.15 17.97
N ASN A 243 -5.11 -19.50 17.89
CA ASN A 243 -5.53 -18.85 16.68
C ASN A 243 -4.45 -17.80 16.36
N LEU A 244 -3.73 -17.96 15.25
CA LEU A 244 -2.78 -16.97 14.71
C LEU A 244 -3.46 -15.62 14.33
N GLU A 245 -4.74 -15.44 14.70
CA GLU A 245 -5.53 -14.22 14.54
C GLU A 245 -5.58 -13.34 15.81
N SER A 246 -5.01 -13.74 16.94
CA SER A 246 -5.19 -13.03 18.21
C SER A 246 -3.90 -12.81 19.01
N CYS A 247 -2.89 -12.20 18.38
CA CYS A 247 -1.83 -11.49 19.10
C CYS A 247 -2.20 -9.99 19.09
N PRO A 248 -2.58 -9.38 20.22
CA PRO A 248 -3.07 -8.02 20.25
C PRO A 248 -1.89 -7.05 20.15
N PHE A 249 -1.67 -6.52 18.94
CA PHE A 249 -1.01 -5.23 18.75
C PHE A 249 -1.84 -4.15 19.48
N PRO A 250 -1.28 -3.41 20.46
CA PRO A 250 -1.90 -2.20 20.97
C PRO A 250 -1.30 -1.04 20.16
N TRP A 251 -1.86 -0.57 19.07
CA TRP A 251 -3.26 -0.23 18.83
C TRP A 251 -3.67 -0.65 17.41
N SER A 252 -4.52 -1.65 17.32
CA SER A 252 -5.69 -1.52 16.47
C SER A 252 -6.84 -2.05 17.32
N ASN A 253 -7.80 -1.20 17.67
CA ASN A 253 -9.15 -1.70 17.92
C ASN A 253 -9.42 -2.71 16.79
N PRO A 254 -9.81 -3.99 17.03
CA PRO A 254 -9.91 -4.97 15.96
C PRO A 254 -10.72 -4.35 14.82
N MET A 255 -10.01 -3.98 13.75
CA MET A 255 -10.59 -3.18 12.67
C MET A 255 -11.62 -4.10 12.05
N ARG A 256 -12.90 -3.74 12.22
CA ARG A 256 -13.98 -4.52 11.63
C ARG A 256 -13.73 -4.62 10.13
N PRO A 257 -14.12 -5.72 9.48
CA PRO A 257 -14.11 -5.80 8.02
C PRO A 257 -14.78 -4.57 7.40
N VAL A 258 -14.25 -4.12 6.26
CA VAL A 258 -14.91 -3.09 5.45
C VAL A 258 -16.28 -3.63 5.04
N ARG A 259 -17.33 -2.84 5.26
CA ARG A 259 -18.71 -3.17 4.94
C ARG A 259 -19.06 -2.61 3.57
N VAL A 260 -19.30 -3.47 2.61
CA VAL A 260 -19.56 -3.07 1.21
C VAL A 260 -20.97 -3.44 0.77
N VAL A 261 -21.60 -2.54 0.01
CA VAL A 261 -22.78 -2.85 -0.80
C VAL A 261 -22.38 -2.96 -2.27
N ILE A 262 -22.80 -4.02 -2.94
CA ILE A 262 -22.72 -4.15 -4.39
C ILE A 262 -23.97 -3.52 -5.01
N TYR A 263 -23.81 -2.39 -5.69
CA TYR A 263 -24.89 -1.74 -6.43
C TYR A 263 -24.69 -2.01 -7.93
N GLY A 264 -25.40 -3.02 -8.43
CA GLY A 264 -25.22 -3.56 -9.78
C GLY A 264 -24.70 -5.00 -9.76
N ALA A 265 -25.59 -5.98 -9.55
CA ALA A 265 -25.26 -7.41 -9.61
C ALA A 265 -25.18 -7.95 -11.06
N GLY A 266 -24.52 -7.19 -11.95
CA GLY A 266 -24.15 -7.61 -13.32
C GLY A 266 -22.79 -8.28 -13.35
N THR A 267 -22.24 -8.51 -14.55
CA THR A 267 -20.98 -9.22 -14.76
C THR A 267 -19.83 -8.70 -13.87
N MET A 268 -19.59 -7.38 -13.87
CA MET A 268 -18.58 -6.74 -13.04
C MET A 268 -18.84 -6.91 -11.53
N GLY A 269 -20.08 -6.69 -11.09
CA GLY A 269 -20.46 -6.82 -9.68
C GLY A 269 -20.30 -8.24 -9.13
N LEU A 270 -20.55 -9.26 -9.95
CA LEU A 270 -20.35 -10.67 -9.55
C LEU A 270 -18.85 -11.01 -9.43
N LEU A 271 -18.01 -10.55 -10.37
CA LEU A 271 -16.56 -10.73 -10.24
C LEU A 271 -16.01 -9.98 -9.02
N ALA A 272 -16.43 -8.72 -8.82
CA ALA A 272 -16.05 -7.93 -7.65
C ALA A 272 -16.48 -8.59 -6.33
N THR A 273 -17.66 -9.23 -6.29
CA THR A 273 -18.14 -9.98 -5.11
C THR A 273 -17.14 -11.05 -4.67
N ARG A 274 -16.64 -11.86 -5.62
CA ARG A 274 -15.59 -12.85 -5.34
C ARG A 274 -14.31 -12.20 -4.83
N LEU A 275 -13.79 -11.20 -5.55
CA LEU A 275 -12.54 -10.54 -5.21
C LEU A 275 -12.59 -9.84 -3.84
N LEU A 276 -13.70 -9.19 -3.50
CA LEU A 276 -13.91 -8.54 -2.20
C LEU A 276 -13.94 -9.57 -1.06
N THR A 277 -14.64 -10.69 -1.26
CA THR A 277 -14.70 -11.78 -0.27
C THR A 277 -13.31 -12.36 -0.01
N GLU A 278 -12.52 -12.61 -1.07
CA GLU A 278 -11.12 -13.06 -0.96
C GLU A 278 -10.21 -12.04 -0.26
N LYS A 279 -10.56 -10.74 -0.30
CA LYS A 279 -9.84 -9.66 0.38
C LYS A 279 -10.39 -9.34 1.78
N GLY A 280 -11.19 -10.23 2.37
CA GLY A 280 -11.68 -10.10 3.75
C GLY A 280 -12.70 -8.99 3.97
N VAL A 281 -13.37 -8.53 2.91
CA VAL A 281 -14.45 -7.54 2.98
C VAL A 281 -15.76 -8.23 3.39
N GLN A 282 -16.54 -7.58 4.25
CA GLN A 282 -17.90 -8.01 4.57
C GLN A 282 -18.88 -7.38 3.58
N ILE A 283 -19.46 -8.17 2.67
CA ILE A 283 -20.55 -7.70 1.82
C ILE A 283 -21.83 -7.70 2.67
N VAL A 284 -22.44 -6.53 2.82
CA VAL A 284 -23.58 -6.33 3.73
C VAL A 284 -24.91 -6.10 3.01
N GLY A 285 -24.87 -5.84 1.69
CA GLY A 285 -26.07 -5.65 0.88
C GLY A 285 -25.78 -5.76 -0.61
N ALA A 286 -26.83 -6.01 -1.38
CA ALA A 286 -26.75 -6.12 -2.83
C ALA A 286 -27.99 -5.52 -3.49
N ILE A 287 -27.79 -4.70 -4.51
CA ILE A 287 -28.84 -3.97 -5.21
C ILE A 287 -28.78 -4.32 -6.69
N ALA A 288 -29.93 -4.62 -7.29
CA ALA A 288 -30.07 -4.81 -8.73
C ALA A 288 -31.43 -4.32 -9.23
N ARG A 289 -31.48 -3.85 -10.48
CA ARG A 289 -32.73 -3.42 -11.15
C ARG A 289 -33.68 -4.58 -11.44
N SER A 290 -33.14 -5.75 -11.79
CA SER A 290 -33.96 -6.89 -12.26
C SER A 290 -34.76 -7.54 -11.14
N ALA A 291 -36.09 -7.56 -11.29
CA ALA A 291 -36.98 -8.27 -10.38
C ALA A 291 -36.69 -9.77 -10.29
N ALA A 292 -36.13 -10.38 -11.35
CA ALA A 292 -35.77 -11.80 -11.36
C ALA A 292 -34.61 -12.13 -10.41
N LYS A 293 -33.75 -11.14 -10.08
CA LYS A 293 -32.65 -11.32 -9.13
C LYS A 293 -33.08 -11.07 -7.68
N ARG A 294 -34.27 -10.50 -7.45
CA ARG A 294 -34.74 -10.15 -6.10
C ARG A 294 -34.87 -11.39 -5.22
N GLY A 295 -34.29 -11.34 -4.02
CA GLY A 295 -34.30 -12.44 -3.06
C GLY A 295 -33.32 -13.58 -3.38
N VAL A 296 -32.61 -13.52 -4.51
CA VAL A 296 -31.50 -14.44 -4.80
C VAL A 296 -30.30 -14.08 -3.94
N ASP A 297 -29.56 -15.08 -3.48
CA ASP A 297 -28.33 -14.87 -2.72
C ASP A 297 -27.20 -14.39 -3.65
N LEU A 298 -26.53 -13.30 -3.29
CA LEU A 298 -25.43 -12.74 -4.08
C LEU A 298 -24.25 -13.71 -4.20
N GLY A 299 -23.94 -14.45 -3.13
CA GLY A 299 -22.85 -15.44 -3.12
C GLY A 299 -23.11 -16.53 -4.16
N THR A 300 -24.29 -17.15 -4.08
CA THR A 300 -24.72 -18.17 -5.04
C THR A 300 -24.76 -17.63 -6.48
N LEU A 301 -25.26 -16.41 -6.70
CA LEU A 301 -25.29 -15.81 -8.03
C LEU A 301 -23.88 -15.54 -8.59
N SER A 302 -22.90 -15.31 -7.70
CA SER A 302 -21.50 -15.08 -8.05
C SER A 302 -20.67 -16.37 -8.15
N GLY A 303 -21.29 -17.55 -7.98
CA GLY A 303 -20.60 -18.84 -8.00
C GLY A 303 -19.84 -19.17 -6.71
N LEU A 304 -20.18 -18.53 -5.59
CA LEU A 304 -19.63 -18.76 -4.26
C LEU A 304 -20.63 -19.51 -3.36
N ASP A 305 -20.16 -19.96 -2.20
CA ASP A 305 -21.06 -20.39 -1.12
C ASP A 305 -22.02 -19.24 -0.72
N PRO A 306 -23.25 -19.56 -0.26
CA PRO A 306 -24.22 -18.53 0.11
C PRO A 306 -23.66 -17.55 1.14
N LEU A 307 -23.67 -16.27 0.80
CA LEU A 307 -23.18 -15.19 1.69
C LEU A 307 -24.25 -14.73 2.67
N GLY A 308 -25.51 -15.14 2.49
CA GLY A 308 -26.65 -14.65 3.26
C GLY A 308 -27.12 -13.26 2.84
N VAL A 309 -26.53 -12.69 1.78
CA VAL A 309 -26.85 -11.36 1.26
C VAL A 309 -27.88 -11.50 0.13
N LYS A 310 -29.13 -11.14 0.42
CA LYS A 310 -30.23 -11.20 -0.55
C LYS A 310 -30.24 -9.94 -1.41
N ILE A 311 -30.27 -10.13 -2.72
CA ILE A 311 -30.35 -9.01 -3.68
C ILE A 311 -31.72 -8.35 -3.57
N ASP A 312 -31.74 -7.03 -3.50
CA ASP A 312 -32.95 -6.22 -3.44
C ASP A 312 -33.06 -5.29 -4.65
N THR A 313 -34.29 -4.87 -4.96
CA THR A 313 -34.58 -3.87 -5.99
C THR A 313 -34.82 -2.48 -5.40
N ASN A 314 -34.97 -2.38 -4.07
CA ASN A 314 -35.12 -1.10 -3.37
C ASN A 314 -33.77 -0.68 -2.76
N ALA A 315 -33.06 0.20 -3.47
CA ALA A 315 -31.76 0.71 -3.06
C ALA A 315 -31.80 1.46 -1.73
N GLU A 316 -32.76 2.38 -1.57
CA GLU A 316 -32.93 3.19 -0.36
C GLU A 316 -33.07 2.32 0.88
N ARG A 317 -33.90 1.28 0.82
CA ARG A 317 -34.08 0.31 1.92
C ARG A 317 -32.77 -0.41 2.26
N VAL A 318 -32.03 -0.88 1.25
CA VAL A 318 -30.76 -1.58 1.49
C VAL A 318 -29.77 -0.63 2.15
N LEU A 319 -29.54 0.54 1.55
CA LEU A 319 -28.55 1.51 2.03
C LEU A 319 -28.84 1.97 3.46
N THR A 320 -30.10 2.32 3.75
CA THR A 320 -30.52 2.78 5.10
C THR A 320 -30.47 1.68 6.16
N SER A 321 -30.75 0.42 5.79
CA SER A 321 -30.74 -0.69 6.75
C SER A 321 -29.34 -1.17 7.09
N VAL A 322 -28.43 -1.22 6.12
CA VAL A 322 -27.10 -1.83 6.31
C VAL A 322 -26.00 -0.84 6.61
N ARG A 323 -26.15 0.44 6.20
CA ARG A 323 -25.17 1.53 6.38
C ARG A 323 -23.73 1.09 6.05
N PRO A 324 -23.40 0.92 4.76
CA PRO A 324 -22.08 0.46 4.34
C PRO A 324 -21.02 1.55 4.47
N ASP A 325 -19.74 1.14 4.53
CA ASP A 325 -18.62 2.07 4.44
C ASP A 325 -18.42 2.54 3.00
N VAL A 326 -18.60 1.62 2.04
CA VAL A 326 -18.42 1.87 0.60
C VAL A 326 -19.52 1.19 -0.20
N VAL A 327 -20.04 1.89 -1.20
CA VAL A 327 -20.88 1.32 -2.26
C VAL A 327 -20.05 1.13 -3.51
N MET A 328 -19.96 -0.12 -3.97
CA MET A 328 -19.36 -0.50 -5.24
C MET A 328 -20.44 -0.40 -6.32
N LEU A 329 -20.48 0.72 -7.04
CA LEU A 329 -21.50 1.05 -8.04
C LEU A 329 -21.06 0.69 -9.49
N ALA A 330 -21.73 -0.28 -10.10
CA ALA A 330 -21.48 -0.75 -11.48
C ALA A 330 -22.81 -0.92 -12.23
N THR A 331 -23.40 0.19 -12.69
CA THR A 331 -24.72 0.20 -13.35
C THR A 331 -24.69 0.81 -14.73
N GLN A 332 -24.23 2.06 -14.87
CA GLN A 332 -24.19 2.80 -16.14
C GLN A 332 -22.93 3.66 -16.23
N SER A 333 -22.68 4.24 -17.41
CA SER A 333 -21.41 4.86 -17.77
C SER A 333 -21.37 6.37 -17.58
N PHE A 334 -22.52 7.06 -17.63
CA PHE A 334 -22.59 8.52 -17.65
C PHE A 334 -23.22 9.12 -16.40
N ILE A 335 -22.65 10.24 -15.94
CA ILE A 335 -23.04 10.96 -14.72
C ILE A 335 -24.55 11.25 -14.67
N PRO A 336 -25.21 11.79 -15.73
CA PRO A 336 -26.64 12.08 -15.66
C PRO A 336 -27.51 10.87 -15.33
N GLU A 337 -27.09 9.66 -15.72
CA GLU A 337 -27.85 8.42 -15.52
C GLU A 337 -27.64 7.83 -14.13
N ILE A 338 -26.43 7.97 -13.58
CA ILE A 338 -26.06 7.44 -12.27
C ILE A 338 -26.14 8.47 -11.14
N TYR A 339 -26.43 9.75 -11.45
CA TYR A 339 -26.42 10.85 -10.48
C TYR A 339 -27.29 10.52 -9.26
N ASP A 340 -28.55 10.12 -9.49
CA ASP A 340 -29.49 9.80 -8.41
C ASP A 340 -29.02 8.61 -7.56
N GLN A 341 -28.36 7.63 -8.19
CA GLN A 341 -27.81 6.46 -7.52
C GLN A 341 -26.65 6.88 -6.60
N MET A 342 -25.73 7.73 -7.10
CA MET A 342 -24.63 8.28 -6.31
C MET A 342 -25.14 9.16 -5.18
N ALA A 343 -26.06 10.08 -5.46
CA ALA A 343 -26.65 10.98 -4.47
C ALA A 343 -27.32 10.18 -3.34
N MET A 344 -28.06 9.11 -3.65
CA MET A 344 -28.66 8.23 -2.65
C MET A 344 -27.63 7.54 -1.76
N CYS A 345 -26.51 7.08 -2.34
CA CYS A 345 -25.42 6.46 -1.58
C CYS A 345 -24.74 7.46 -0.63
N ILE A 346 -24.49 8.68 -1.12
CA ILE A 346 -23.91 9.76 -0.33
C ILE A 346 -24.84 10.17 0.82
N GLU A 347 -26.15 10.29 0.56
CA GLU A 347 -27.15 10.60 1.57
C GLU A 347 -27.26 9.52 2.66
N ALA A 348 -26.99 8.26 2.30
CA ALA A 348 -26.89 7.15 3.26
C ALA A 348 -25.58 7.18 4.09
N GLY A 349 -24.67 8.13 3.83
CA GLY A 349 -23.40 8.29 4.52
C GLY A 349 -22.34 7.28 4.06
N ALA A 350 -22.45 6.75 2.85
CA ALA A 350 -21.49 5.80 2.30
C ALA A 350 -20.56 6.48 1.28
N ASN A 351 -19.29 6.07 1.26
CA ASN A 351 -18.41 6.40 0.16
C ASN A 351 -18.90 5.70 -1.12
N VAL A 352 -18.65 6.28 -2.29
CA VAL A 352 -19.05 5.73 -3.58
C VAL A 352 -17.81 5.48 -4.42
N LEU A 353 -17.61 4.23 -4.80
CA LEU A 353 -16.57 3.83 -5.73
C LEU A 353 -17.21 3.15 -6.93
N THR A 354 -17.14 3.80 -8.09
CA THR A 354 -17.85 3.38 -9.30
C THR A 354 -16.90 3.08 -10.45
N ILE A 355 -17.33 2.24 -11.39
CA ILE A 355 -16.62 2.00 -12.66
C ILE A 355 -17.27 2.72 -13.85
N SER A 356 -18.14 3.70 -13.57
CA SER A 356 -18.68 4.60 -14.60
C SER A 356 -17.55 5.38 -15.26
N GLU A 357 -17.45 5.28 -16.58
CA GLU A 357 -16.31 5.77 -17.34
C GLU A 357 -16.23 7.30 -17.31
N GLU A 358 -17.37 8.02 -17.26
CA GLU A 358 -17.37 9.48 -17.13
C GLU A 358 -16.84 9.97 -15.77
N THR A 359 -17.08 9.22 -14.69
CA THR A 359 -16.69 9.61 -13.31
C THR A 359 -15.19 9.65 -13.06
N PHE A 360 -14.40 9.21 -14.03
CA PHE A 360 -12.96 9.22 -13.96
C PHE A 360 -12.38 10.64 -13.92
N PHE A 361 -12.94 11.54 -14.74
CA PHE A 361 -12.65 12.97 -14.68
C PHE A 361 -13.85 13.81 -15.13
N PRO A 362 -14.95 13.84 -14.38
CA PRO A 362 -16.22 14.40 -14.85
C PRO A 362 -16.27 15.93 -14.75
N TRP A 363 -15.17 16.58 -14.38
CA TRP A 363 -15.09 18.05 -14.24
C TRP A 363 -15.11 18.77 -15.59
N ASN A 364 -14.71 18.11 -16.69
CA ASN A 364 -14.68 18.70 -18.04
C ASN A 364 -15.88 18.29 -18.92
N THR A 365 -16.67 17.29 -18.51
CA THR A 365 -17.86 16.80 -19.23
C THR A 365 -19.16 17.13 -18.52
N SER A 366 -19.23 16.94 -17.20
CA SER A 366 -20.42 17.16 -16.36
C SER A 366 -20.16 18.11 -15.18
N PRO A 367 -19.56 19.30 -15.38
CA PRO A 367 -19.08 20.16 -14.29
C PRO A 367 -20.17 20.53 -13.28
N THR A 368 -21.40 20.78 -13.74
CA THR A 368 -22.52 21.17 -12.87
C THR A 368 -22.94 20.03 -11.94
N LEU A 369 -23.12 18.82 -12.49
CA LEU A 369 -23.53 17.64 -11.73
C LEU A 369 -22.38 17.19 -10.81
N THR A 370 -21.15 17.21 -11.28
CA THR A 370 -19.96 16.92 -10.47
C THR A 370 -19.85 17.88 -9.29
N ALA A 371 -20.03 19.19 -9.51
CA ALA A 371 -19.99 20.16 -8.41
C ALA A 371 -21.14 19.98 -7.42
N GLN A 372 -22.30 19.48 -7.84
CA GLN A 372 -23.40 19.12 -6.94
C GLN A 372 -23.04 17.91 -6.08
N LEU A 373 -22.52 16.84 -6.70
CA LEU A 373 -22.06 15.64 -5.99
C LEU A 373 -20.92 15.95 -5.02
N ASP A 374 -19.95 16.78 -5.42
CA ASP A 374 -18.83 17.18 -4.57
C ASP A 374 -19.30 17.92 -3.31
N ARG A 375 -20.22 18.87 -3.47
CA ARG A 375 -20.82 19.58 -2.31
C ARG A 375 -21.58 18.62 -1.41
N LEU A 376 -22.35 17.70 -1.98
CA LEU A 376 -23.13 16.72 -1.23
C LEU A 376 -22.22 15.76 -0.46
N ALA A 377 -21.18 15.22 -1.10
CA ALA A 377 -20.19 14.33 -0.52
C ALA A 377 -19.41 15.02 0.61
N LYS A 378 -18.98 16.27 0.41
CA LYS A 378 -18.36 17.10 1.46
C LYS A 378 -19.29 17.34 2.65
N ALA A 379 -20.56 17.64 2.41
CA ALA A 379 -21.53 17.87 3.46
C ALA A 379 -21.83 16.60 4.29
N ARG A 380 -21.69 15.41 3.69
CA ARG A 380 -21.88 14.11 4.33
C ARG A 380 -20.59 13.49 4.87
N GLY A 381 -19.43 14.09 4.59
CA GLY A 381 -18.14 13.59 5.06
C GLY A 381 -17.69 12.31 4.36
N VAL A 382 -18.08 12.10 3.10
CA VAL A 382 -17.75 10.89 2.32
C VAL A 382 -17.09 11.23 0.99
N THR A 383 -16.49 10.23 0.36
CA THR A 383 -15.75 10.32 -0.90
C THR A 383 -16.54 9.70 -2.05
N VAL A 384 -16.46 10.31 -3.24
CA VAL A 384 -16.94 9.76 -4.51
C VAL A 384 -15.77 9.67 -5.49
N THR A 385 -15.56 8.49 -6.08
CA THR A 385 -14.45 8.25 -7.01
C THR A 385 -14.85 7.29 -8.13
N GLY A 386 -14.45 7.62 -9.35
CA GLY A 386 -14.43 6.69 -10.49
C GLY A 386 -13.13 5.90 -10.53
N GLY A 387 -13.19 4.58 -10.67
CA GLY A 387 -12.03 3.69 -10.85
C GLY A 387 -12.27 2.69 -11.98
N GLY A 388 -11.44 1.64 -12.04
CA GLY A 388 -11.58 0.59 -13.05
C GLY A 388 -10.31 0.42 -13.88
N HIS A 389 -10.45 -0.02 -15.12
CA HIS A 389 -9.31 -0.31 -16.00
C HIS A 389 -8.42 0.92 -16.22
N GLN A 390 -9.05 2.08 -16.36
CA GLN A 390 -8.44 3.35 -16.72
C GLN A 390 -7.41 3.83 -15.70
N ASP A 391 -7.58 3.46 -14.43
CA ASP A 391 -6.82 3.96 -13.27
C ASP A 391 -5.31 3.79 -13.49
N SER A 392 -4.86 2.54 -13.62
CA SER A 392 -3.46 2.22 -13.88
C SER A 392 -3.08 2.41 -15.36
N PHE A 393 -3.83 1.82 -16.28
CA PHE A 393 -3.38 1.66 -17.67
C PHE A 393 -3.42 2.95 -18.48
N TRP A 394 -4.37 3.85 -18.19
CA TRP A 394 -4.58 5.06 -18.98
C TRP A 394 -4.14 6.33 -18.24
N ILE A 395 -4.04 6.31 -16.91
CA ILE A 395 -3.58 7.46 -16.11
C ILE A 395 -2.28 7.21 -15.39
N HIS A 396 -2.22 6.39 -14.34
CA HIS A 396 -1.02 6.41 -13.48
C HIS A 396 0.24 5.90 -14.20
N GLN A 397 0.15 4.89 -15.06
CA GLN A 397 1.30 4.46 -15.88
C GLN A 397 1.72 5.55 -16.86
N VAL A 398 0.77 6.19 -17.52
CA VAL A 398 1.03 7.23 -18.52
C VAL A 398 1.60 8.49 -17.86
N ALA A 399 1.01 8.95 -16.77
CA ALA A 399 1.49 10.08 -15.98
C ALA A 399 2.90 9.81 -15.40
N ALA A 400 3.17 8.59 -14.93
CA ALA A 400 4.50 8.20 -14.48
C ALA A 400 5.52 8.22 -15.64
N LEU A 401 5.14 7.75 -16.84
CA LEU A 401 5.97 7.81 -18.04
C LEU A 401 6.23 9.26 -18.47
N MET A 402 5.21 10.11 -18.46
CA MET A 402 5.32 11.56 -18.71
C MET A 402 6.30 12.22 -17.74
N GLY A 403 6.30 11.83 -16.47
CA GLY A 403 7.22 12.33 -15.46
C GLY A 403 8.70 12.02 -15.72
N ALA A 404 9.01 11.07 -16.61
CA ALA A 404 10.38 10.78 -17.06
C ALA A 404 10.84 11.65 -18.25
N SER A 405 10.00 12.54 -18.76
CA SER A 405 10.29 13.42 -19.89
C SER A 405 10.86 14.76 -19.43
N HIS A 406 11.87 15.27 -20.13
CA HIS A 406 12.34 16.66 -19.97
C HIS A 406 11.42 17.66 -20.69
N ARG A 407 10.94 17.30 -21.88
CA ARG A 407 9.97 18.06 -22.67
C ARG A 407 8.98 17.09 -23.31
N ILE A 408 7.72 17.51 -23.41
CA ILE A 408 6.66 16.78 -24.11
C ILE A 408 6.13 17.67 -25.23
N ASP A 409 6.13 17.17 -26.45
CA ASP A 409 5.55 17.82 -27.62
C ASP A 409 4.15 17.21 -27.92
N SER A 410 4.02 15.87 -27.82
CA SER A 410 2.71 15.22 -27.90
C SER A 410 2.64 13.89 -27.15
N VAL A 411 1.44 13.52 -26.72
CA VAL A 411 1.13 12.21 -26.12
C VAL A 411 0.05 11.53 -26.96
N LYS A 412 0.29 10.30 -27.39
CA LYS A 412 -0.63 9.53 -28.22
C LYS A 412 -0.92 8.20 -27.56
N GLY A 413 -2.17 7.94 -27.22
CA GLY A 413 -2.60 6.64 -26.73
C GLY A 413 -3.51 5.93 -27.72
N TYR A 414 -3.44 4.60 -27.71
CA TYR A 414 -4.31 3.71 -28.45
C TYR A 414 -4.73 2.55 -27.56
N ALA A 415 -6.03 2.34 -27.42
CA ALA A 415 -6.60 1.24 -26.65
C ALA A 415 -7.70 0.50 -27.42
N THR A 416 -7.76 -0.81 -27.23
CA THR A 416 -8.87 -1.64 -27.71
C THR A 416 -9.40 -2.52 -26.61
N TRP A 417 -10.71 -2.77 -26.61
CA TRP A 417 -11.34 -3.70 -25.68
C TRP A 417 -12.52 -4.45 -26.30
N ASN A 418 -12.70 -5.71 -25.87
CA ASN A 418 -13.80 -6.54 -26.36
C ASN A 418 -15.14 -6.16 -25.73
N ALA A 419 -16.04 -5.55 -26.50
CA ALA A 419 -17.36 -5.13 -25.99
C ALA A 419 -18.22 -6.32 -25.52
N ASP A 420 -17.97 -7.52 -26.04
CA ASP A 420 -18.75 -8.71 -25.77
C ASP A 420 -18.54 -9.28 -24.35
N GLU A 421 -17.53 -8.78 -23.60
CA GLU A 421 -17.22 -9.22 -22.23
C GLU A 421 -18.02 -8.47 -21.13
N TYR A 422 -18.66 -7.35 -21.47
CA TYR A 422 -19.25 -6.43 -20.49
C TYR A 422 -20.78 -6.46 -20.42
N GLY A 423 -21.44 -7.23 -21.30
CA GLY A 423 -22.88 -7.51 -21.27
C GLY A 423 -23.74 -6.54 -22.09
N ALA A 424 -25.06 -6.75 -22.01
CA ALA A 424 -26.03 -6.18 -22.96
C ALA A 424 -26.13 -4.64 -22.95
N ASP A 425 -25.95 -4.00 -21.79
CA ASP A 425 -26.00 -2.53 -21.70
C ASP A 425 -24.84 -1.92 -22.52
N VAL A 426 -23.62 -2.48 -22.41
CA VAL A 426 -22.45 -2.04 -23.19
C VAL A 426 -22.62 -2.30 -24.68
N ILE A 427 -23.10 -3.49 -25.07
CA ILE A 427 -23.43 -3.83 -26.47
C ILE A 427 -24.37 -2.78 -27.09
N THR A 428 -25.39 -2.36 -26.34
CA THR A 428 -26.35 -1.35 -26.80
C THR A 428 -25.67 0.01 -26.98
N THR A 429 -24.90 0.46 -25.98
CA THR A 429 -24.18 1.76 -26.06
C THR A 429 -23.10 1.79 -27.15
N LYS A 430 -22.64 0.63 -27.63
CA LYS A 430 -21.67 0.49 -28.72
C LYS A 430 -22.32 0.26 -30.08
N HIS A 431 -23.64 0.36 -30.18
CA HIS A 431 -24.38 0.22 -31.45
C HIS A 431 -24.12 -1.11 -32.17
N VAL A 432 -23.79 -2.16 -31.41
CA VAL A 432 -23.50 -3.48 -31.96
C VAL A 432 -24.78 -4.07 -32.53
N GLY A 433 -24.74 -4.47 -33.81
CA GLY A 433 -25.91 -5.00 -34.52
C GLY A 433 -26.67 -3.98 -35.35
N GLU A 434 -26.33 -2.69 -35.26
CA GLU A 434 -26.95 -1.64 -36.07
C GLU A 434 -26.44 -1.62 -37.52
N THR A 435 -27.23 -1.04 -38.42
CA THR A 435 -26.76 -0.74 -39.78
C THR A 435 -25.83 0.48 -39.74
N LEU A 436 -24.93 0.59 -40.71
CA LEU A 436 -24.06 1.76 -40.83
C LEU A 436 -24.86 3.07 -40.90
N GLU A 437 -25.96 3.09 -41.65
CA GLU A 437 -26.86 4.26 -41.75
C GLU A 437 -27.50 4.63 -40.40
N ALA A 438 -27.92 3.64 -39.60
CA ALA A 438 -28.48 3.89 -38.28
C ALA A 438 -27.44 4.51 -37.33
N PHE A 439 -26.20 4.02 -37.38
CA PHE A 439 -25.09 4.54 -36.60
C PHE A 439 -24.73 5.99 -36.99
N GLU A 440 -24.61 6.27 -38.29
CA GLU A 440 -24.29 7.61 -38.80
C GLU A 440 -25.37 8.63 -38.44
N ASN A 441 -26.65 8.23 -38.46
CA ASN A 441 -27.75 9.08 -38.02
C ASN A 441 -27.75 9.32 -36.50
N GLY A 442 -27.39 8.31 -35.70
CA GLY A 442 -27.34 8.42 -34.24
C GLY A 442 -26.16 9.25 -33.71
N THR A 443 -25.01 9.22 -34.39
CA THR A 443 -23.80 9.96 -34.01
C THR A 443 -23.80 11.43 -34.41
N ALA A 444 -24.75 11.85 -35.26
CA ALA A 444 -24.93 13.25 -35.64
C ALA A 444 -25.71 14.09 -34.60
N ASP A 445 -26.12 13.48 -33.48
CA ASP A 445 -26.88 14.15 -32.42
C ASP A 445 -26.00 15.11 -31.61
N ALA A 446 -26.51 16.34 -31.40
CA ALA A 446 -25.86 17.35 -30.58
C ALA A 446 -25.86 16.99 -29.08
N ASP A 447 -26.75 16.08 -28.66
CA ASP A 447 -26.89 15.61 -27.29
C ASP A 447 -26.12 14.29 -27.03
N ALA A 448 -25.23 13.89 -27.95
CA ALA A 448 -24.41 12.69 -27.77
C ALA A 448 -23.56 12.76 -26.48
N PRO A 449 -23.42 11.64 -25.74
CA PRO A 449 -22.65 11.61 -24.52
C PRO A 449 -21.15 11.86 -24.78
N PRO A 450 -20.39 12.32 -23.77
CA PRO A 450 -18.96 12.50 -23.92
C PRO A 450 -18.26 11.16 -24.21
N THR A 451 -17.22 11.19 -25.04
CA THR A 451 -16.29 10.08 -25.24
C THR A 451 -15.53 9.78 -23.94
N TYR A 452 -15.12 8.52 -23.77
CA TYR A 452 -14.34 8.15 -22.59
C TYR A 452 -12.94 8.77 -22.65
N GLY A 453 -12.37 8.89 -23.85
CA GLY A 453 -11.07 9.51 -24.05
C GLY A 453 -11.02 10.96 -23.59
N ARG A 454 -12.11 11.73 -23.73
CA ARG A 454 -12.19 13.10 -23.19
C ARG A 454 -11.95 13.16 -21.67
N ASN A 455 -12.45 12.17 -20.92
CA ASN A 455 -12.21 12.10 -19.47
C ASN A 455 -10.76 11.71 -19.17
N VAL A 456 -10.20 10.74 -19.91
CA VAL A 456 -8.79 10.31 -19.78
C VAL A 456 -7.83 11.48 -20.03
N LEU A 457 -8.00 12.19 -21.16
CA LEU A 457 -7.14 13.32 -21.50
C LEU A 457 -7.26 14.46 -20.48
N GLY A 458 -8.45 14.71 -19.95
CA GLY A 458 -8.68 15.66 -18.85
C GLY A 458 -7.91 15.29 -17.58
N ALA A 459 -7.95 14.01 -17.18
CA ALA A 459 -7.19 13.52 -16.04
C ALA A 459 -5.66 13.59 -16.26
N LEU A 460 -5.15 13.30 -17.47
CA LEU A 460 -3.72 13.43 -17.78
C LEU A 460 -3.25 14.89 -17.72
N ALA A 461 -4.06 15.83 -18.21
CA ALA A 461 -3.76 17.26 -18.10
C ALA A 461 -3.68 17.68 -16.63
N GLN A 462 -4.66 17.28 -15.82
CA GLN A 462 -4.69 17.55 -14.38
C GLN A 462 -3.46 16.97 -13.67
N ALA A 463 -3.15 15.69 -13.91
CA ALA A 463 -2.00 15.01 -13.33
C ALA A 463 -0.65 15.67 -13.68
N SER A 464 -0.60 16.38 -14.82
CA SER A 464 0.60 17.04 -15.34
C SER A 464 0.59 18.56 -15.18
N SER A 465 -0.39 19.12 -14.46
CA SER A 465 -0.56 20.57 -14.28
C SER A 465 -0.62 21.36 -15.60
N LEU A 466 -1.27 20.79 -16.63
CA LEU A 466 -1.47 21.43 -17.93
C LEU A 466 -2.88 22.01 -18.04
N THR A 467 -3.04 23.04 -18.86
CA THR A 467 -4.30 23.77 -19.03
C THR A 467 -4.93 23.44 -20.38
N PRO A 468 -6.01 22.64 -20.46
CA PRO A 468 -6.70 22.36 -21.73
C PRO A 468 -7.31 23.63 -22.34
N VAL A 469 -7.15 23.82 -23.66
CA VAL A 469 -7.67 25.00 -24.39
C VAL A 469 -8.62 24.65 -25.53
N SER A 470 -8.54 23.46 -26.11
CA SER A 470 -9.47 23.00 -27.14
C SER A 470 -9.60 21.48 -27.16
N TRP A 471 -10.75 21.01 -27.64
CA TRP A 471 -11.13 19.60 -27.72
C TRP A 471 -11.69 19.30 -29.11
N GLU A 472 -11.28 18.19 -29.69
CA GLU A 472 -11.80 17.65 -30.95
C GLU A 472 -12.08 16.16 -30.73
N ALA A 473 -13.21 15.66 -31.22
CA ALA A 473 -13.55 14.24 -31.13
C ALA A 473 -14.06 13.75 -32.48
N THR A 474 -13.65 12.56 -32.90
CA THR A 474 -14.19 11.87 -34.08
C THR A 474 -14.59 10.47 -33.69
N VAL A 475 -15.83 10.09 -33.98
CA VAL A 475 -16.35 8.73 -33.76
C VAL A 475 -16.50 8.03 -35.11
N ARG A 476 -16.06 6.77 -35.20
CA ARG A 476 -16.11 5.96 -36.43
C ARG A 476 -16.66 4.57 -36.13
N PRO A 477 -17.60 4.06 -36.93
CA PRO A 477 -18.10 2.70 -36.74
C PRO A 477 -17.00 1.70 -37.09
N VAL A 478 -16.98 0.58 -36.37
CA VAL A 478 -16.19 -0.60 -36.72
C VAL A 478 -17.13 -1.58 -37.42
N VAL A 479 -16.78 -1.96 -38.64
CA VAL A 479 -17.50 -2.93 -39.48
C VAL A 479 -16.52 -3.98 -40.00
N VAL A 480 -16.99 -5.21 -40.18
CA VAL A 480 -16.21 -6.32 -40.75
C VAL A 480 -16.91 -6.91 -41.96
N ASP A 481 -16.15 -7.49 -42.88
CA ASP A 481 -16.61 -8.05 -44.17
C ASP A 481 -17.07 -9.51 -44.08
N HIS A 482 -17.14 -10.06 -42.88
CA HIS A 482 -17.55 -11.44 -42.59
C HIS A 482 -18.44 -11.50 -41.34
N ASP A 483 -19.19 -12.58 -41.19
CA ASP A 483 -20.08 -12.76 -40.04
C ASP A 483 -19.29 -12.89 -38.73
N ARG A 484 -19.78 -12.27 -37.66
CA ARG A 484 -19.15 -12.22 -36.34
C ARG A 484 -20.06 -12.78 -35.25
N PRO A 485 -19.65 -13.78 -34.45
CA PRO A 485 -20.44 -14.20 -33.29
C PRO A 485 -20.40 -13.15 -32.18
N SER A 486 -21.55 -12.88 -31.53
CA SER A 486 -21.61 -12.17 -30.25
C SER A 486 -22.24 -13.07 -29.19
N GLN A 487 -21.49 -13.32 -28.13
CA GLN A 487 -21.92 -14.06 -26.95
C GLN A 487 -22.97 -13.28 -26.17
N SER A 488 -22.80 -11.96 -26.04
CA SER A 488 -23.72 -11.10 -25.31
C SER A 488 -25.10 -11.00 -25.98
N LEU A 489 -25.16 -11.04 -27.32
CA LEU A 489 -26.42 -11.09 -28.07
C LEU A 489 -26.95 -12.51 -28.29
N GLY A 490 -26.11 -13.53 -28.14
CA GLY A 490 -26.44 -14.92 -28.44
C GLY A 490 -26.77 -15.15 -29.92
N SER A 491 -26.19 -14.35 -30.82
CA SER A 491 -26.49 -14.36 -32.26
C SER A 491 -25.25 -14.09 -33.11
N MET A 492 -25.35 -14.37 -34.42
CA MET A 492 -24.35 -13.98 -35.41
C MET A 492 -24.70 -12.58 -35.96
N LEU A 493 -23.73 -11.68 -35.91
CA LEU A 493 -23.75 -10.38 -36.58
C LEU A 493 -23.37 -10.59 -38.04
N ALA A 494 -24.21 -10.16 -38.98
CA ALA A 494 -23.94 -10.32 -40.40
C ALA A 494 -22.81 -9.41 -40.88
N ALA A 495 -22.04 -9.83 -41.88
CA ALA A 495 -21.06 -8.99 -42.57
C ALA A 495 -21.64 -7.60 -42.94
N GLY A 496 -20.86 -6.54 -42.69
CA GLY A 496 -21.25 -5.14 -42.92
C GLY A 496 -22.11 -4.50 -41.82
N THR A 497 -22.48 -5.25 -40.79
CA THR A 497 -23.14 -4.71 -39.59
C THR A 497 -22.12 -4.01 -38.69
N VAL A 498 -22.55 -2.98 -37.96
CA VAL A 498 -21.71 -2.32 -36.95
C VAL A 498 -21.45 -3.32 -35.81
N ILE A 499 -20.16 -3.48 -35.47
CA ILE A 499 -19.72 -4.37 -34.38
C ILE A 499 -19.18 -3.59 -33.18
N GLY A 500 -19.26 -2.27 -33.22
CA GLY A 500 -18.75 -1.33 -32.22
C GLY A 500 -18.31 -0.03 -32.87
N TYR A 501 -17.58 0.80 -32.14
CA TYR A 501 -16.98 2.03 -32.69
C TYR A 501 -15.60 2.33 -32.11
N SER A 502 -14.85 3.17 -32.83
CA SER A 502 -13.61 3.80 -32.38
C SER A 502 -13.84 5.31 -32.24
N ASP A 503 -13.43 5.87 -31.10
CA ASP A 503 -13.38 7.30 -30.85
C ASP A 503 -11.94 7.80 -30.80
N VAL A 504 -11.67 8.94 -31.44
CA VAL A 504 -10.38 9.63 -31.40
C VAL A 504 -10.59 11.01 -30.79
N ASP A 505 -10.12 11.19 -29.57
CA ASP A 505 -10.11 12.46 -28.87
C ASP A 505 -8.77 13.16 -29.04
N THR A 506 -8.81 14.47 -29.29
CA THR A 506 -7.63 15.33 -29.30
C THR A 506 -7.85 16.52 -28.39
N MET A 507 -6.92 16.70 -27.45
CA MET A 507 -6.88 17.81 -26.52
C MET A 507 -5.62 18.64 -26.76
N ARG A 508 -5.77 19.95 -26.91
CA ARG A 508 -4.65 20.89 -26.94
C ARG A 508 -4.52 21.60 -25.60
N THR A 509 -3.30 21.91 -25.19
CA THR A 509 -3.00 22.62 -23.95
C THR A 509 -2.40 24.00 -24.21
N ALA A 510 -2.55 24.93 -23.26
CA ALA A 510 -2.01 26.28 -23.37
C ALA A 510 -0.47 26.28 -23.39
N GLU A 511 0.13 25.31 -22.70
CA GLU A 511 1.58 25.18 -22.50
C GLU A 511 2.29 24.57 -23.72
N GLY A 512 1.56 24.01 -24.67
CA GLY A 512 2.10 23.46 -25.93
C GLY A 512 1.75 22.00 -26.22
N PRO A 513 1.90 21.05 -25.27
CA PRO A 513 1.66 19.63 -25.52
C PRO A 513 0.26 19.35 -26.11
N VAL A 514 0.21 18.45 -27.09
CA VAL A 514 -1.04 17.94 -27.68
C VAL A 514 -1.24 16.49 -27.31
N PHE A 515 -2.42 16.14 -26.84
CA PHE A 515 -2.79 14.79 -26.47
C PHE A 515 -3.79 14.24 -27.47
N THR A 516 -3.58 13.00 -27.90
CA THR A 516 -4.53 12.25 -28.71
C THR A 516 -4.75 10.89 -28.09
N PHE A 517 -6.00 10.46 -27.96
CA PHE A 517 -6.33 9.12 -27.50
C PHE A 517 -7.35 8.50 -28.45
N GLU A 518 -6.97 7.37 -29.04
CA GLU A 518 -7.88 6.52 -29.82
C GLU A 518 -8.30 5.33 -28.98
N MET A 519 -9.61 5.11 -28.86
CA MET A 519 -10.17 3.99 -28.12
C MET A 519 -11.22 3.28 -28.98
N ALA A 520 -11.06 1.97 -29.16
CA ALA A 520 -12.03 1.15 -29.89
C ALA A 520 -12.64 0.07 -29.00
N GLY A 521 -13.98 0.10 -28.87
CA GLY A 521 -14.75 -0.93 -28.18
C GLY A 521 -15.66 -1.62 -29.17
N TYR A 522 -15.39 -2.90 -29.47
CA TYR A 522 -16.13 -3.66 -30.47
C TYR A 522 -16.07 -5.18 -30.20
N VAL A 523 -16.89 -5.97 -30.90
CA VAL A 523 -16.92 -7.43 -30.78
C VAL A 523 -15.74 -8.06 -31.53
N TYR A 524 -14.87 -8.74 -30.79
CA TYR A 524 -13.65 -9.33 -31.33
C TYR A 524 -13.87 -10.61 -32.14
N GLY A 525 -12.92 -10.84 -33.06
CA GLY A 525 -12.67 -12.13 -33.69
C GLY A 525 -11.58 -12.93 -32.95
N PRO A 526 -11.24 -14.12 -33.44
CA PRO A 526 -10.34 -15.05 -32.74
C PRO A 526 -8.92 -14.53 -32.50
N ASP A 527 -8.42 -13.64 -33.38
CA ASP A 527 -7.03 -13.15 -33.36
C ASP A 527 -6.92 -11.72 -32.78
N GLU A 528 -8.03 -11.18 -32.25
CA GLU A 528 -8.08 -9.85 -31.67
C GLU A 528 -7.98 -9.91 -30.16
N SER A 529 -7.30 -8.92 -29.59
CA SER A 529 -7.02 -8.83 -28.17
C SER A 529 -6.96 -7.38 -27.74
N ASP A 530 -7.16 -7.17 -26.45
CA ASP A 530 -7.09 -5.86 -25.83
C ASP A 530 -5.67 -5.31 -25.89
N LYS A 531 -5.59 -4.02 -26.25
CA LYS A 531 -4.33 -3.29 -26.39
C LYS A 531 -4.35 -2.06 -25.51
N ASN A 532 -3.16 -1.71 -25.01
CA ASN A 532 -2.89 -0.42 -24.40
C ASN A 532 -1.48 0.00 -24.83
N VAL A 533 -1.43 1.04 -25.66
CA VAL A 533 -0.19 1.55 -26.24
C VAL A 533 -0.15 3.07 -26.07
N TRP A 534 0.96 3.59 -25.58
CA TRP A 534 1.18 5.02 -25.39
C TRP A 534 2.55 5.44 -25.89
N ASP A 535 2.58 6.44 -26.77
CA ASP A 535 3.77 7.11 -27.25
C ASP A 535 3.81 8.54 -26.74
N ILE A 536 4.93 8.95 -26.14
CA ILE A 536 5.18 10.33 -25.74
C ILE A 536 6.33 10.83 -26.60
N TYR A 537 6.06 11.84 -27.41
CA TYR A 537 7.05 12.48 -28.28
C TYR A 537 7.57 13.74 -27.60
N GLY A 538 8.90 13.91 -27.59
CA GLY A 538 9.54 15.05 -26.96
C GLY A 538 11.02 14.81 -26.70
N GLU A 539 11.43 14.95 -25.45
CA GLU A 539 12.82 14.74 -25.04
C GLU A 539 12.91 13.94 -23.73
N PRO A 540 13.24 12.65 -23.77
CA PRO A 540 13.30 11.78 -24.97
C PRO A 540 11.89 11.38 -25.47
N ASP A 541 11.85 10.74 -26.64
CA ASP A 541 10.66 9.96 -27.03
C ASP A 541 10.55 8.71 -26.13
N LEU A 542 9.34 8.42 -25.65
CA LEU A 542 9.04 7.29 -24.77
C LEU A 542 7.90 6.46 -25.34
N HIS A 543 7.95 5.15 -25.10
CA HIS A 543 6.96 4.19 -25.56
C HIS A 543 6.58 3.25 -24.41
N LEU A 544 5.29 2.96 -24.29
CA LEU A 544 4.72 2.00 -23.35
C LEU A 544 3.69 1.12 -24.05
N GLU A 545 3.87 -0.19 -23.95
CA GLU A 545 2.94 -1.21 -24.45
C GLU A 545 2.81 -2.32 -23.40
N ASN A 546 1.57 -2.71 -23.09
CA ASN A 546 1.30 -3.73 -22.07
C ASN A 546 1.04 -5.13 -22.66
N GLY A 547 1.27 -5.33 -23.96
CA GLY A 547 0.90 -6.56 -24.66
C GLY A 547 -0.61 -6.81 -24.61
N VAL A 548 -1.02 -8.07 -24.39
CA VAL A 548 -2.43 -8.43 -24.22
C VAL A 548 -2.89 -8.06 -22.80
N VAL A 549 -3.78 -7.08 -22.69
CA VAL A 549 -4.25 -6.59 -21.39
C VAL A 549 -5.55 -7.29 -20.98
N PRO A 550 -5.63 -7.94 -19.80
CA PRO A 550 -6.87 -8.56 -19.36
C PRO A 550 -7.84 -7.50 -18.79
N SER A 551 -8.43 -6.65 -19.63
CA SER A 551 -9.18 -5.45 -19.22
C SER A 551 -10.38 -5.77 -18.34
N TYR A 552 -11.09 -6.85 -18.66
CA TYR A 552 -12.21 -7.36 -17.87
C TYR A 552 -11.81 -7.64 -16.41
N THR A 553 -10.72 -8.40 -16.21
CA THR A 553 -10.25 -8.77 -14.87
C THR A 553 -9.65 -7.56 -14.17
N THR A 554 -8.85 -6.78 -14.88
CA THR A 554 -8.12 -5.67 -14.30
C THR A 554 -9.04 -4.53 -13.89
N THR A 555 -10.16 -4.29 -14.57
CA THR A 555 -11.23 -3.41 -14.11
C THR A 555 -11.61 -3.71 -12.67
N CYS A 556 -11.98 -4.97 -12.39
CA CYS A 556 -12.42 -5.36 -11.05
C CYS A 556 -11.28 -5.37 -10.03
N THR A 557 -10.06 -5.79 -10.40
CA THR A 557 -8.95 -5.80 -9.42
C THR A 557 -8.53 -4.39 -9.00
N GLN A 558 -8.52 -3.43 -9.93
CA GLN A 558 -8.18 -2.04 -9.64
C GLN A 558 -9.29 -1.41 -8.80
N TRP A 559 -10.55 -1.65 -9.18
CA TRP A 559 -11.73 -1.23 -8.43
C TRP A 559 -11.72 -1.73 -6.98
N VAL A 560 -11.40 -3.01 -6.74
CA VAL A 560 -11.30 -3.56 -5.39
C VAL A 560 -10.11 -3.01 -4.60
N ASN A 561 -8.94 -2.86 -5.23
CA ASN A 561 -7.73 -2.36 -4.54
C ASN A 561 -7.84 -0.88 -4.14
N ARG A 562 -8.76 -0.12 -4.74
CA ARG A 562 -9.06 1.29 -4.40
C ARG A 562 -9.96 1.47 -3.19
N VAL A 563 -10.63 0.43 -2.71
CA VAL A 563 -11.56 0.54 -1.57
C VAL A 563 -10.92 1.22 -0.35
N PRO A 564 -9.70 0.87 0.11
CA PRO A 564 -9.07 1.57 1.23
C PRO A 564 -8.75 3.04 0.93
N ASP A 565 -8.29 3.34 -0.27
CA ASP A 565 -7.88 4.70 -0.66
C ASP A 565 -9.10 5.65 -0.67
N VAL A 566 -10.25 5.18 -1.16
CA VAL A 566 -11.51 5.94 -1.14
C VAL A 566 -11.96 6.25 0.29
N ILE A 567 -11.86 5.27 1.19
CA ILE A 567 -12.21 5.47 2.61
C ILE A 567 -11.26 6.48 3.25
N ASN A 568 -9.97 6.42 2.93
CA ASN A 568 -8.94 7.29 3.50
C ASN A 568 -8.91 8.71 2.91
N ALA A 569 -9.55 8.92 1.76
CA ALA A 569 -9.53 10.19 1.05
C ALA A 569 -10.34 11.29 1.78
N ALA A 570 -10.04 12.53 1.43
CA ALA A 570 -10.82 13.67 1.90
C ALA A 570 -12.23 13.64 1.28
N PRO A 571 -13.27 14.11 2.00
CA PRO A 571 -14.63 14.17 1.48
C PRO A 571 -14.76 15.01 0.20
N GLY A 572 -15.62 14.57 -0.72
CA GLY A 572 -15.85 15.21 -2.02
C GLY A 572 -15.77 14.25 -3.20
N VAL A 573 -15.82 14.81 -4.41
CA VAL A 573 -15.46 14.06 -5.61
C VAL A 573 -13.95 14.10 -5.74
N VAL A 574 -13.29 12.96 -5.53
CA VAL A 574 -11.83 12.81 -5.58
C VAL A 574 -11.51 11.93 -6.78
N THR A 575 -10.87 12.53 -7.79
CA THR A 575 -10.45 11.81 -8.99
C THR A 575 -9.14 11.06 -8.71
N ILE A 576 -8.91 9.96 -9.43
CA ILE A 576 -7.80 9.05 -9.16
C ILE A 576 -6.41 9.66 -9.39
N ASP A 577 -6.29 10.72 -10.20
CA ASP A 577 -5.05 11.50 -10.33
C ASP A 577 -4.65 12.19 -9.01
N GLN A 578 -5.61 12.42 -8.12
CA GLN A 578 -5.39 13.01 -6.79
C GLN A 578 -5.15 11.95 -5.70
N MET A 579 -5.33 10.66 -6.04
CA MET A 579 -5.11 9.55 -5.13
C MET A 579 -3.65 9.11 -5.11
N PRO A 580 -3.19 8.44 -4.04
CA PRO A 580 -1.89 7.76 -4.08
C PRO A 580 -1.83 6.76 -5.24
N PRO A 581 -0.63 6.39 -5.73
CA PRO A 581 -0.49 5.35 -6.73
C PRO A 581 -1.23 4.07 -6.33
N LEU A 582 -1.94 3.47 -7.27
CA LEU A 582 -2.64 2.21 -7.02
C LEU A 582 -1.64 1.15 -6.56
N SER A 583 -1.94 0.47 -5.46
CA SER A 583 -1.03 -0.52 -4.87
C SER A 583 -1.71 -1.88 -4.67
N TYR A 584 -0.91 -2.94 -4.80
CA TYR A 584 -1.34 -4.30 -4.50
C TYR A 584 -1.59 -4.48 -3.00
N ARG A 585 -2.77 -5.02 -2.64
CA ARG A 585 -3.17 -5.23 -1.25
C ARG A 585 -3.04 -6.71 -0.88
N ALA A 586 -1.94 -7.10 -0.25
CA ALA A 586 -1.68 -8.50 0.13
C ALA A 586 -2.55 -8.98 1.31
N LEU A 587 -2.89 -8.07 2.23
CA LEU A 587 -3.65 -8.35 3.44
C LEU A 587 -5.15 -8.03 3.25
N PRO A 588 -6.03 -8.41 4.20
CA PRO A 588 -7.42 -7.96 4.20
C PRO A 588 -7.54 -6.44 4.11
N LEU A 589 -8.51 -5.92 3.34
CA LEU A 589 -8.55 -4.49 2.96
C LEU A 589 -8.64 -3.53 4.15
N GLN A 590 -9.26 -3.94 5.25
CA GLN A 590 -9.34 -3.13 6.48
C GLN A 590 -7.97 -2.80 7.07
N ARG A 591 -6.90 -3.55 6.75
CA ARG A 591 -5.53 -3.27 7.20
C ARG A 591 -4.90 -2.07 6.52
N TYR A 592 -5.49 -1.59 5.43
CA TYR A 592 -5.01 -0.45 4.65
C TYR A 592 -5.84 0.82 4.88
N VAL A 593 -6.83 0.75 5.77
CA VAL A 593 -7.67 1.89 6.14
C VAL A 593 -7.07 2.57 7.37
N HIS A 594 -7.03 3.90 7.39
CA HIS A 594 -6.48 4.69 8.49
C HIS A 594 -7.30 4.51 9.79
N ASP A 595 -6.63 4.60 10.93
CA ASP A 595 -7.27 4.47 12.24
C ASP A 595 -8.42 5.47 12.42
N GLY A 596 -9.55 4.99 12.94
CA GLY A 596 -10.74 5.81 13.18
C GLY A 596 -11.65 6.00 11.99
N MET A 597 -11.29 5.51 10.79
CA MET A 597 -12.18 5.57 9.62
C MET A 597 -13.19 4.41 9.58
N LEU A 598 -12.88 3.29 10.24
CA LEU A 598 -13.78 2.14 10.42
C LEU A 598 -14.20 2.03 11.89
N THR A 599 -14.93 3.02 12.41
CA THR A 599 -15.57 2.90 13.73
C THR A 599 -16.87 2.13 13.68
#